data_AF-A0A4C1UZB7-F1
#
_entry.id   AF-A0A4C1UZB7-F1
#
_cell.length_a   1.000
_cell.length_b   1.000
_cell.length_c   1.000
_cell.angle_alpha   90.00
_cell.angle_beta   90.00
_cell.angle_gamma   90.00
#
_symmetry.space_group_name_H-M   'P 1'
#
loop_
_entity.id
_entity.type
_entity.pdbx_description
1 polymer ?
#
loop_
_entity_poly.entity_id
_entity_poly.type
_entity_poly.pdbx_seq_one_letter_code
_entity_poly.pdbx_strand_id
1 'polypeptide(L)'
;MSRFVTFWAACLMCALPASVLSLTDEQKAAIHEHFEVIGMKCIKDNTISEEDINNLRARKMPSGENAPCFMACVLREAGVMDDKGKLQKESAMEAAKKVFKEEEELKNIEDYLHSCSHVNDAAVSDGEKGCERAMLALTCMIENSSKITITNEMEELGSKWSWVQNWDEDQHWYRGKD
;
A
#
# COMPACT_ATOMS: atom_id res chain seq x y z
N MET A 1 13.47 52.28 -5.48
CA MET A 1 12.07 51.90 -5.17
C MET A 1 11.59 50.65 -5.93
N SER A 2 12.10 50.35 -7.14
CA SER A 2 11.67 49.17 -7.93
C SER A 2 12.28 47.81 -7.51
N ARG A 3 13.32 47.78 -6.66
CA ARG A 3 13.97 46.53 -6.19
C ARG A 3 13.37 45.92 -4.92
N PHE A 4 12.49 46.66 -4.24
CA PHE A 4 11.78 46.18 -3.04
C PHE A 4 10.46 45.48 -3.40
N VAL A 5 9.82 45.86 -4.51
CA VAL A 5 8.54 45.28 -4.95
C VAL A 5 8.74 43.86 -5.50
N THR A 6 9.88 43.58 -6.14
CA THR A 6 10.23 42.24 -6.63
C THR A 6 10.55 41.25 -5.50
N PHE A 7 11.06 41.72 -4.36
CA PHE A 7 11.32 40.85 -3.19
C PHE A 7 10.04 40.44 -2.45
N TRP A 8 9.02 41.31 -2.45
CA TRP A 8 7.73 41.01 -1.82
C TRP A 8 6.87 40.05 -2.66
N ALA A 9 6.95 40.11 -3.98
CA ALA A 9 6.24 39.17 -4.86
C ALA A 9 6.82 37.74 -4.81
N ALA A 10 8.12 37.58 -4.52
CA ALA A 10 8.75 36.27 -4.36
C ALA A 10 8.39 35.57 -3.04
N CYS A 11 8.05 36.32 -1.98
CA CYS A 11 7.59 35.74 -0.71
C CYS A 11 6.13 35.25 -0.74
N LEU A 12 5.29 35.78 -1.64
CA LEU A 12 3.90 35.34 -1.75
C LEU A 12 3.75 33.98 -2.45
N MET A 13 4.76 33.53 -3.21
CA MET A 13 4.79 32.17 -3.78
C MET A 13 5.22 31.09 -2.76
N CYS A 14 5.66 31.48 -1.55
CA CYS A 14 5.91 30.55 -0.44
C CYS A 14 4.72 30.45 0.54
N ALA A 15 3.60 31.12 0.25
CA ALA A 15 2.51 31.33 1.21
C ALA A 15 1.19 30.60 0.87
N LEU A 16 1.20 29.64 -0.05
CA LEU A 16 0.16 28.62 -0.09
C LEU A 16 0.81 27.28 0.26
N PRO A 17 0.43 26.65 1.39
CA PRO A 17 0.94 25.34 1.73
C PRO A 17 0.57 24.39 0.59
N ALA A 18 1.55 23.62 0.14
CA ALA A 18 1.29 22.47 -0.70
C ALA A 18 0.50 21.45 0.15
N SER A 19 -0.79 21.67 0.34
CA SER A 19 -1.72 20.65 0.85
C SER A 19 -2.05 19.69 -0.29
N VAL A 20 -1.00 19.12 -0.88
CA VAL A 20 -1.03 17.76 -1.38
C VAL A 20 -0.65 16.94 -0.16
N LEU A 21 -1.62 16.19 0.39
CA LEU A 21 -1.39 15.22 1.46
C LEU A 21 -0.35 14.23 0.95
N SER A 22 0.91 14.56 1.22
CA SER A 22 2.06 13.79 0.84
C SER A 22 2.42 12.91 2.03
N LEU A 23 2.38 11.59 1.90
CA LEU A 23 3.00 10.70 2.86
C LEU A 23 4.40 11.20 3.21
N THR A 24 4.69 11.30 4.51
CA THR A 24 6.04 11.55 4.97
C THR A 24 6.93 10.35 4.63
N ASP A 25 8.24 10.57 4.49
CA ASP A 25 9.19 9.48 4.25
C ASP A 25 9.14 8.42 5.38
N GLU A 26 8.81 8.85 6.61
CA GLU A 26 8.59 7.96 7.76
C GLU A 26 7.35 7.09 7.58
N GLN A 27 6.22 7.65 7.14
CA GLN A 27 5.01 6.88 6.84
C GLN A 27 5.26 5.88 5.70
N LYS A 28 5.98 6.30 4.65
CA LYS A 28 6.36 5.43 3.53
C LYS A 28 7.19 4.23 3.98
N ALA A 29 8.22 4.48 4.79
CA ALA A 29 9.07 3.43 5.33
C ALA A 29 8.28 2.47 6.23
N ALA A 30 7.43 2.99 7.12
CA ALA A 30 6.61 2.17 8.01
C ALA A 30 5.62 1.28 7.25
N ILE A 31 4.97 1.81 6.21
CA ILE A 31 4.05 1.05 5.35
C ILE A 31 4.81 -0.04 4.59
N HIS A 32 5.96 0.30 4.01
CA HIS A 32 6.78 -0.63 3.26
C HIS A 32 7.26 -1.80 4.14
N GLU A 33 7.89 -1.50 5.27
CA GLU A 33 8.34 -2.51 6.24
C GLU A 33 7.19 -3.42 6.68
N HIS A 34 6.01 -2.84 6.97
CA HIS A 34 4.84 -3.60 7.36
C HIS A 34 4.42 -4.62 6.30
N PHE A 35 4.32 -4.22 5.03
CA PHE A 35 3.93 -5.12 3.95
C PHE A 35 5.05 -6.12 3.58
N GLU A 36 6.32 -5.78 3.75
CA GLU A 36 7.42 -6.75 3.59
C GLU A 36 7.35 -7.86 4.64
N VAL A 37 7.15 -7.51 5.91
CA VAL A 37 6.99 -8.48 7.01
C VAL A 37 5.80 -9.40 6.77
N ILE A 38 4.66 -8.84 6.35
CA ILE A 38 3.47 -9.61 5.99
C ILE A 38 3.74 -10.54 4.80
N GLY A 39 4.37 -10.02 3.73
CA GLY A 39 4.71 -10.81 2.55
C GLY A 39 5.61 -11.99 2.88
N MET A 40 6.63 -11.79 3.71
CA MET A 40 7.52 -12.85 4.19
C MET A 40 6.81 -13.89 5.06
N LYS A 41 5.75 -13.50 5.78
CA LYS A 41 4.90 -14.46 6.51
C LYS A 41 4.10 -15.31 5.52
N CYS A 42 3.48 -14.68 4.53
CA CYS A 42 2.57 -15.33 3.59
C CYS A 42 3.25 -16.21 2.55
N ILE A 43 4.48 -15.89 2.15
CA ILE A 43 5.22 -16.66 1.13
C ILE A 43 5.57 -18.09 1.60
N LYS A 44 5.60 -18.33 2.91
CA LYS A 44 5.88 -19.64 3.52
C LYS A 44 4.83 -20.68 3.14
N ASP A 45 3.57 -20.28 3.11
CA ASP A 45 2.43 -21.16 2.83
C ASP A 45 1.93 -21.02 1.38
N ASN A 46 2.23 -19.89 0.73
CA ASN A 46 1.77 -19.56 -0.62
C ASN A 46 2.97 -19.06 -1.45
N THR A 47 3.88 -19.95 -1.82
CA THR A 47 5.08 -19.57 -2.58
C THR A 47 4.69 -19.02 -3.95
N ILE A 48 5.06 -17.78 -4.22
CA ILE A 48 4.86 -17.08 -5.49
C ILE A 48 6.19 -16.91 -6.23
N SER A 49 6.12 -16.64 -7.54
CA SER A 49 7.32 -16.46 -8.35
C SER A 49 8.00 -15.11 -8.10
N GLU A 50 9.26 -14.99 -8.48
CA GLU A 50 9.95 -13.69 -8.49
C GLU A 50 9.25 -12.68 -9.40
N GLU A 51 8.68 -13.14 -10.52
CA GLU A 51 7.86 -12.30 -11.40
C GLU A 51 6.62 -11.76 -10.69
N ASP A 52 5.91 -12.59 -9.93
CA ASP A 52 4.75 -12.15 -9.13
C ASP A 52 5.16 -11.13 -8.07
N ILE A 53 6.30 -11.34 -7.39
CA ILE A 53 6.85 -10.39 -6.41
C ILE A 53 7.13 -9.05 -7.08
N ASN A 54 7.77 -9.07 -8.24
CA ASN A 54 8.10 -7.86 -9.00
C ASN A 54 6.84 -7.16 -9.54
N ASN A 55 5.84 -7.92 -9.98
CA ASN A 55 4.54 -7.38 -10.37
C ASN A 55 3.86 -6.69 -9.18
N LEU A 56 3.80 -7.34 -8.02
CA LEU A 56 3.19 -6.76 -6.82
C LEU A 56 3.91 -5.48 -6.36
N ARG A 57 5.25 -5.47 -6.35
CA ARG A 57 6.06 -4.27 -6.09
C ARG A 57 5.76 -3.14 -7.09
N ALA A 58 5.54 -3.50 -8.35
CA ALA A 58 5.14 -2.57 -9.41
C ALA A 58 3.63 -2.28 -9.44
N ARG A 59 2.85 -2.74 -8.44
CA ARG A 59 1.38 -2.58 -8.36
C ARG A 59 0.63 -3.16 -9.55
N LYS A 60 1.19 -4.20 -10.14
CA LYS A 60 0.59 -4.98 -11.22
C LYS A 60 -0.02 -6.26 -10.65
N MET A 61 -0.99 -6.77 -11.38
CA MET A 61 -1.60 -8.05 -11.04
C MET A 61 -0.56 -9.17 -11.17
N PRO A 62 -0.37 -10.00 -10.13
CA PRO A 62 0.36 -11.25 -10.27
C PRO A 62 -0.46 -12.26 -11.07
N SER A 63 0.20 -13.26 -11.66
CA SER A 63 -0.42 -14.24 -12.57
C SER A 63 -0.15 -15.69 -12.15
N GLY A 64 0.75 -15.93 -11.21
CA GLY A 64 1.06 -17.26 -10.70
C GLY A 64 -0.12 -17.93 -10.00
N GLU A 65 -0.18 -19.27 -10.07
CA GLU A 65 -1.25 -20.10 -9.51
C GLU A 65 -1.50 -19.84 -8.01
N ASN A 66 -0.43 -19.61 -7.25
CA ASN A 66 -0.51 -19.35 -5.80
C ASN A 66 -0.76 -17.89 -5.45
N ALA A 67 -0.67 -16.96 -6.41
CA ALA A 67 -0.80 -15.55 -6.15
C ALA A 67 -2.15 -15.14 -5.52
N PRO A 68 -3.30 -15.72 -5.91
CA PRO A 68 -4.58 -15.44 -5.26
C PRO A 68 -4.55 -15.73 -3.75
N CYS A 69 -4.02 -16.88 -3.34
CA CYS A 69 -3.99 -17.26 -1.92
C CYS A 69 -2.89 -16.54 -1.14
N PHE A 70 -1.77 -16.21 -1.80
CA PHE A 70 -0.79 -15.27 -1.24
C PHE A 70 -1.45 -13.92 -0.92
N MET A 71 -2.22 -13.36 -1.85
CA MET A 71 -2.91 -12.09 -1.62
C MET A 71 -4.00 -12.19 -0.55
N ALA A 72 -4.74 -13.29 -0.46
CA ALA A 72 -5.68 -13.50 0.64
C ALA A 72 -4.97 -13.50 2.00
N CYS A 73 -3.81 -14.15 2.11
CA CYS A 73 -3.00 -14.10 3.31
C CYS A 73 -2.55 -12.67 3.62
N VAL A 74 -2.01 -11.94 2.65
CA VAL A 74 -1.55 -10.55 2.83
C VAL A 74 -2.70 -9.65 3.32
N LEU A 75 -3.89 -9.76 2.71
CA LEU A 75 -5.05 -8.97 3.12
C LEU A 75 -5.54 -9.34 4.53
N ARG A 76 -5.44 -10.61 4.96
CA ARG A 76 -5.80 -11.01 6.33
C ARG A 76 -4.82 -10.44 7.35
N GLU A 77 -3.53 -10.56 7.08
CA GLU A 77 -2.48 -10.05 7.96
C GLU A 77 -2.50 -8.51 8.06
N ALA A 78 -2.89 -7.83 6.97
CA ALA A 78 -3.13 -6.39 6.96
C ALA A 78 -4.46 -6.00 7.64
N GLY A 79 -5.30 -6.97 8.04
CA GLY A 79 -6.59 -6.72 8.67
C GLY A 79 -7.69 -6.24 7.72
N VAL A 80 -7.48 -6.40 6.41
CA VAL A 80 -8.43 -6.02 5.34
C VAL A 80 -9.36 -7.18 4.98
N MET A 81 -8.99 -8.41 5.30
CA MET A 81 -9.82 -9.61 5.11
C MET A 81 -9.99 -10.35 6.43
N ASP A 82 -11.20 -10.83 6.72
CA ASP A 82 -11.53 -11.60 7.91
C ASP A 82 -11.32 -13.10 7.72
N ASP A 83 -11.54 -13.88 8.78
CA ASP A 83 -11.40 -15.34 8.77
C ASP A 83 -12.36 -16.04 7.80
N LYS A 84 -13.48 -15.40 7.45
CA LYS A 84 -14.47 -15.88 6.48
C LYS A 84 -14.12 -15.50 5.04
N GLY A 85 -12.93 -14.93 4.84
CA GLY A 85 -12.42 -14.48 3.55
C GLY A 85 -13.14 -13.26 3.01
N LYS A 86 -13.90 -12.52 3.83
CA LYS A 86 -14.62 -11.30 3.43
C LYS A 86 -13.79 -10.08 3.75
N LEU A 87 -13.91 -9.05 2.92
CA LEU A 87 -13.30 -7.75 3.19
C LEU A 87 -13.95 -7.12 4.42
N GLN A 88 -13.12 -6.55 5.28
CA GLN A 88 -13.46 -5.79 6.47
C GLN A 88 -12.52 -4.58 6.57
N LYS A 89 -12.81 -3.64 7.48
CA LYS A 89 -11.97 -2.44 7.63
C LYS A 89 -11.54 -2.19 9.06
N GLU A 90 -12.17 -2.82 10.03
CA GLU A 90 -12.01 -2.52 11.45
C GLU A 90 -10.55 -2.75 11.88
N SER A 91 -9.98 -3.92 11.60
CA SER A 91 -8.59 -4.21 11.96
C SER A 91 -7.58 -3.42 11.12
N ALA A 92 -7.85 -3.20 9.83
CA ALA A 92 -7.01 -2.37 8.98
C ALA A 92 -6.95 -0.91 9.48
N MET A 93 -8.06 -0.36 9.98
CA MET A 93 -8.12 0.98 10.55
C MET A 93 -7.37 1.09 11.88
N GLU A 94 -7.32 0.03 12.69
CA GLU A 94 -6.47 -0.03 13.88
C GLU A 94 -4.98 -0.02 13.53
N ALA A 95 -4.59 -0.71 12.46
CA ALA A 95 -3.22 -0.66 11.94
C ALA A 95 -2.89 0.75 11.37
N ALA A 96 -3.80 1.33 10.58
CA ALA A 96 -3.62 2.66 10.00
C ALA A 96 -3.38 3.74 11.06
N LYS A 97 -4.12 3.74 12.17
CA LYS A 97 -3.94 4.70 13.28
C LYS A 97 -2.56 4.66 13.95
N LYS A 98 -1.78 3.60 13.74
CA LYS A 98 -0.39 3.53 14.23
C LYS A 98 0.53 4.41 13.40
N VAL A 99 0.30 4.47 12.09
CA VAL A 99 1.11 5.19 11.08
C VAL A 99 0.58 6.61 10.85
N PHE A 100 -0.74 6.75 10.74
CA PHE A 100 -1.42 8.00 10.41
C PHE A 100 -2.00 8.65 11.65
N LYS A 101 -1.89 9.98 11.74
CA LYS A 101 -2.41 10.77 12.87
C LYS A 101 -3.45 11.79 12.44
N GLU A 102 -3.44 12.21 11.17
CA GLU A 102 -4.40 13.16 10.67
C GLU A 102 -5.73 12.49 10.37
N GLU A 103 -6.83 13.11 10.81
CA GLU A 103 -8.18 12.57 10.62
C GLU A 103 -8.55 12.45 9.14
N GLU A 104 -8.08 13.38 8.31
CA GLU A 104 -8.30 13.36 6.87
C GLU A 104 -7.62 12.17 6.18
N GLU A 105 -6.40 11.81 6.57
CA GLU A 105 -5.68 10.63 6.07
C GLU A 105 -6.44 9.34 6.44
N LEU A 106 -6.85 9.24 7.71
CA LEU A 106 -7.60 8.08 8.20
C LEU A 106 -8.94 7.96 7.49
N LYS A 107 -9.64 9.07 7.26
CA LYS A 107 -10.89 9.10 6.50
C LYS A 107 -10.68 8.63 5.05
N ASN A 108 -9.62 9.09 4.39
CA ASN A 108 -9.31 8.67 3.02
C ASN A 108 -9.01 7.18 2.93
N ILE A 109 -8.29 6.61 3.92
CA ILE A 109 -8.04 5.17 4.01
C ILE A 109 -9.35 4.41 4.22
N GLU A 110 -10.21 4.88 5.13
CA GLU A 110 -11.50 4.26 5.41
C GLU A 110 -12.41 4.25 4.18
N ASP A 111 -12.53 5.40 3.51
CA ASP A 111 -13.36 5.59 2.31
C ASP A 111 -12.83 4.72 1.15
N TYR A 112 -11.51 4.59 1.01
CA TYR A 112 -10.90 3.69 0.04
C TYR A 112 -11.18 2.21 0.31
N LEU A 113 -10.96 1.73 1.54
CA LEU A 113 -11.28 0.35 1.91
C LEU A 113 -12.77 0.05 1.68
N HIS A 114 -13.63 1.01 2.02
CA HIS A 114 -15.06 0.88 1.80
C HIS A 114 -15.43 0.79 0.31
N SER A 115 -14.72 1.50 -0.57
CA SER A 115 -15.00 1.52 -2.02
C SER A 115 -14.95 0.12 -2.67
N CYS A 116 -14.17 -0.80 -2.10
CA CYS A 116 -14.05 -2.18 -2.57
C CYS A 116 -14.92 -3.20 -1.81
N SER A 117 -15.71 -2.77 -0.83
CA SER A 117 -16.54 -3.68 -0.01
C SER A 117 -17.56 -4.49 -0.83
N HIS A 118 -18.02 -3.96 -1.98
CA HIS A 118 -18.93 -4.64 -2.90
C HIS A 118 -18.38 -5.99 -3.42
N VAL A 119 -17.06 -6.20 -3.39
CA VAL A 119 -16.41 -7.48 -3.73
C VAL A 119 -16.89 -8.63 -2.84
N ASN A 120 -17.42 -8.33 -1.64
CA ASN A 120 -18.01 -9.34 -0.76
C ASN A 120 -19.25 -10.03 -1.35
N ASP A 121 -19.95 -9.39 -2.28
CA ASP A 121 -21.14 -9.94 -2.92
C ASP A 121 -20.81 -10.83 -4.13
N ALA A 122 -19.56 -10.83 -4.58
CA ALA A 122 -19.12 -11.68 -5.68
C ALA A 122 -19.15 -13.16 -5.27
N ALA A 123 -19.66 -13.99 -6.18
CA ALA A 123 -19.56 -15.43 -6.08
C ALA A 123 -18.09 -15.85 -6.29
N VAL A 124 -17.58 -16.70 -5.41
CA VAL A 124 -16.24 -17.30 -5.51
C VAL A 124 -16.33 -18.79 -5.28
N SER A 125 -15.41 -19.54 -5.88
CA SER A 125 -15.39 -21.01 -5.81
C SER A 125 -14.71 -21.55 -4.55
N ASP A 126 -13.87 -20.75 -3.89
CA ASP A 126 -13.00 -21.16 -2.79
C ASP A 126 -13.51 -20.75 -1.39
N GLY A 127 -14.71 -20.17 -1.34
CA GLY A 127 -15.46 -19.89 -0.13
C GLY A 127 -14.70 -19.01 0.87
N GLU A 128 -14.45 -19.58 2.06
CA GLU A 128 -13.77 -18.92 3.16
C GLU A 128 -12.26 -18.81 2.96
N LYS A 129 -11.64 -19.51 2.00
CA LYS A 129 -10.23 -19.28 1.65
C LYS A 129 -10.04 -17.85 1.14
N GLY A 130 -10.99 -17.37 0.33
CA GLY A 130 -11.04 -15.99 -0.14
C GLY A 130 -9.90 -15.59 -1.09
N CYS A 131 -9.17 -16.55 -1.67
CA CYS A 131 -8.12 -16.33 -2.66
C CYS A 131 -8.67 -15.64 -3.91
N GLU A 132 -9.78 -16.11 -4.47
CA GLU A 132 -10.43 -15.44 -5.62
C GLU A 132 -10.91 -14.03 -5.25
N ARG A 133 -11.49 -13.90 -4.05
CA ARG A 133 -11.97 -12.62 -3.54
C ARG A 133 -10.83 -11.62 -3.34
N ALA A 134 -9.66 -12.09 -2.92
CA ALA A 134 -8.47 -11.25 -2.78
C ALA A 134 -8.01 -10.66 -4.11
N MET A 135 -8.14 -11.40 -5.22
CA MET A 135 -7.80 -10.89 -6.55
C MET A 135 -8.83 -9.87 -7.06
N LEU A 136 -10.12 -10.08 -6.76
CA LEU A 136 -11.15 -9.08 -7.03
C LEU A 136 -10.91 -7.79 -6.22
N ALA A 137 -10.53 -7.95 -4.94
CA ALA A 137 -10.20 -6.85 -4.06
C ALA A 137 -8.96 -6.09 -4.56
N LEU A 138 -7.88 -6.79 -4.92
CA LEU A 138 -6.66 -6.20 -5.47
C LEU A 138 -6.95 -5.43 -6.77
N THR A 139 -7.76 -6.00 -7.65
CA THR A 139 -8.18 -5.33 -8.89
C THR A 139 -8.92 -4.03 -8.58
N CYS A 140 -9.94 -4.09 -7.72
CA CYS A 140 -10.68 -2.91 -7.28
C CYS A 140 -9.76 -1.85 -6.65
N MET A 141 -8.83 -2.27 -5.79
CA MET A 141 -7.86 -1.40 -5.14
C MET A 141 -6.95 -0.70 -6.14
N ILE A 142 -6.40 -1.42 -7.13
CA ILE A 142 -5.59 -0.83 -8.21
C ILE A 142 -6.40 0.18 -9.02
N GLU A 143 -7.63 -0.16 -9.42
CA GLU A 143 -8.51 0.74 -10.18
C GLU A 143 -8.91 1.99 -9.40
N ASN A 144 -9.09 1.86 -8.09
CA ASN A 144 -9.46 2.96 -7.20
C ASN A 144 -8.23 3.67 -6.61
N SER A 145 -7.00 3.25 -6.93
CA SER A 145 -5.78 3.79 -6.33
C SER A 145 -5.70 5.31 -6.50
N SER A 146 -6.00 5.84 -7.69
CA SER A 146 -6.06 7.29 -7.95
C SER A 146 -7.01 8.10 -7.03
N LYS A 147 -7.94 7.44 -6.33
CA LYS A 147 -8.85 8.08 -5.36
C LYS A 147 -8.21 8.28 -3.98
N ILE A 148 -7.09 7.61 -3.70
CA ILE A 148 -6.29 7.89 -2.52
C ILE A 148 -5.23 8.94 -2.87
N THR A 149 -5.22 10.07 -2.17
CA THR A 149 -4.19 11.10 -2.32
C THR A 149 -2.78 10.58 -2.01
N ILE A 150 -2.68 9.62 -1.08
CA ILE A 150 -1.46 8.94 -0.60
C ILE A 150 -0.79 8.03 -1.66
N THR A 151 -1.51 7.48 -2.65
CA THR A 151 -0.94 6.46 -3.55
C THR A 151 -0.09 7.02 -4.67
N ASN A 152 -0.25 8.30 -5.02
CA ASN A 152 0.58 8.98 -6.03
C ASN A 152 2.05 8.99 -5.61
N GLU A 153 2.35 8.99 -4.31
CA GLU A 153 3.74 8.97 -3.83
C GLU A 153 4.32 7.59 -3.62
N MET A 154 3.48 6.60 -3.36
CA MET A 154 3.93 5.21 -3.40
C MET A 154 4.22 4.77 -4.87
N GLU A 155 3.70 5.48 -5.88
CA GLU A 155 4.16 5.38 -7.27
C GLU A 155 5.55 6.01 -7.47
N GLU A 156 5.82 7.11 -6.76
CA GLU A 156 7.18 7.64 -6.62
C GLU A 156 8.10 6.68 -5.83
N LEU A 157 7.60 5.93 -4.84
CA LEU A 157 8.37 4.85 -4.20
C LEU A 157 8.67 3.68 -5.15
N GLY A 158 7.85 3.44 -6.17
CA GLY A 158 8.16 2.45 -7.21
C GLY A 158 9.23 2.95 -8.20
N SER A 159 9.22 4.25 -8.50
CA SER A 159 10.04 4.85 -9.57
C SER A 159 11.33 5.52 -9.11
N LYS A 160 11.41 5.95 -7.84
CA LYS A 160 12.57 6.64 -7.25
C LYS A 160 13.58 5.68 -6.61
N TRP A 161 13.21 4.42 -6.43
CA TRP A 161 14.09 3.41 -5.85
C TRP A 161 14.68 2.52 -6.94
N SER A 162 15.71 3.05 -7.61
CA SER A 162 16.67 2.23 -8.37
C SER A 162 17.29 1.11 -7.52
N TRP A 163 17.14 1.16 -6.20
CA TRP A 163 17.61 0.19 -5.19
C TRP A 163 16.79 -1.10 -5.13
N VAL A 164 15.56 -1.15 -5.68
CA VAL A 164 14.79 -2.42 -5.77
C VAL A 164 15.49 -3.42 -6.70
N GLN A 165 16.38 -2.96 -7.59
CA GLN A 165 17.24 -3.85 -8.39
C GLN A 165 18.49 -4.37 -7.63
N ASN A 166 18.82 -3.80 -6.46
CA ASN A 166 19.98 -4.18 -5.64
C ASN A 166 19.60 -4.76 -4.28
N TRP A 167 18.40 -5.33 -4.14
CA TRP A 167 17.86 -5.87 -2.88
C TRP A 167 18.70 -7.00 -2.25
N ASP A 168 19.67 -7.58 -2.97
CA ASP A 168 20.69 -8.49 -2.42
C ASP A 168 21.78 -7.76 -1.59
N GLU A 169 22.04 -6.48 -1.81
CA GLU A 169 23.06 -5.70 -1.09
C GLU A 169 22.55 -5.21 0.28
N ASP A 170 21.29 -4.84 0.40
CA ASP A 170 20.70 -4.32 1.65
C ASP A 170 20.44 -5.43 2.71
N GLN A 171 20.39 -6.69 2.28
CA GLN A 171 20.41 -7.85 3.19
C GLN A 171 21.72 -7.94 4.00
N HIS A 172 22.81 -7.29 3.56
CA HIS A 172 24.06 -7.30 4.30
C HIS A 172 24.01 -6.45 5.57
N TRP A 173 23.17 -5.41 5.62
CA TRP A 173 23.02 -4.58 6.81
C TRP A 173 22.18 -5.25 7.91
N TYR A 174 21.20 -6.08 7.53
CA TYR A 174 20.35 -6.80 8.50
C TYR A 174 20.95 -8.12 9.03
N ARG A 175 21.94 -8.72 8.35
CA ARG A 175 22.65 -9.94 8.84
C ARG A 175 23.88 -9.64 9.73
N GLY A 176 24.04 -8.40 10.17
CA GLY A 176 25.22 -7.94 10.94
C GLY A 176 24.95 -7.49 12.37
N LYS A 177 23.82 -7.90 12.98
CA LYS A 177 23.58 -7.74 14.42
C LYS A 177 23.37 -9.10 15.08
N ASP A 178 24.45 -9.88 15.09
CA ASP A 178 24.89 -10.75 16.18
C ASP A 178 26.42 -10.61 16.30
#